data_AF-A0A822IMK3-F1
#
_entry.id   AF-A0A822IMK3-F1
#
_cell.length_a   1.000
_cell.length_b   1.000
_cell.length_c   1.000
_cell.angle_alpha   90.00
_cell.angle_beta   90.00
_cell.angle_gamma   90.00
#
_symmetry.space_group_name_H-M   'P 1'
#
loop_
_entity.id
_entity.type
_entity.pdbx_description
1 polymer ?
#
loop_
_entity_poly.entity_id
_entity_poly.type
_entity_poly.pdbx_seq_one_letter_code
_entity_poly.pdbx_strand_id
1 'polypeptide(L)'
;MVIAIFLLLAAMYNSSVHPVQSGGGTPYNVQPASDEMTANLTYTGPPTSNIDFWQLPLWILVLQLQPFFEYSILRQFGTLLSYKWLNGDPLGNDIRLRLLEYVKKNPGVRFSNIIRKTAINRGTALYHLGVLEYFDMITRFKSFTGASTAPYY
;
A
#
# COMPACT_ATOMS: atom_id res chain seq x y z
N MET A 1 -7.69 -14.73 -1.81
CA MET A 1 -6.90 -15.21 -0.64
C MET A 1 -6.50 -14.07 0.29
N VAL A 2 -5.86 -13.00 -0.21
CA VAL A 2 -5.40 -11.85 0.61
C VAL A 2 -6.54 -11.13 1.35
N ILE A 3 -7.70 -10.93 0.73
CA ILE A 3 -8.86 -10.26 1.35
C ILE A 3 -9.42 -11.08 2.53
N ALA A 4 -9.44 -12.41 2.41
CA ALA A 4 -9.92 -13.29 3.49
C ALA A 4 -8.98 -13.25 4.71
N ILE A 5 -7.67 -13.15 4.48
CA ILE A 5 -6.67 -13.00 5.54
C ILE A 5 -6.83 -11.64 6.23
N PHE A 6 -7.09 -10.57 5.47
CA PHE A 6 -7.31 -9.24 6.02
C PHE A 6 -8.59 -9.16 6.87
N LEU A 7 -9.68 -9.78 6.41
CA LEU A 7 -10.93 -9.87 7.17
C LEU A 7 -10.79 -10.73 8.44
N LEU A 8 -10.01 -11.80 8.38
CA LEU A 8 -9.70 -12.63 9.54
C LEU A 8 -8.90 -11.85 10.59
N LEU A 9 -7.87 -11.11 10.17
CA LEU A 9 -7.06 -10.27 11.06
C LEU A 9 -7.88 -9.13 11.68
N ALA A 10 -8.77 -8.50 10.91
CA ALA A 10 -9.68 -7.47 11.43
C ALA A 10 -10.71 -8.04 12.43
N ALA A 11 -11.20 -9.26 12.22
CA ALA A 11 -12.10 -9.95 13.15
C ALA A 11 -11.39 -10.34 14.46
N MET A 12 -10.11 -10.73 14.39
CA MET A 12 -9.28 -11.01 15.57
C MET A 12 -8.89 -9.74 16.35
N TYR A 13 -8.74 -8.61 15.65
CA TYR A 13 -8.49 -7.29 16.26
C TYR A 13 -9.71 -6.81 17.08
N ASN A 14 -10.93 -6.92 16.52
CA ASN A 14 -12.15 -6.51 17.22
C ASN A 14 -12.48 -7.37 18.47
N SER A 15 -12.01 -8.61 18.53
CA SER A 15 -12.23 -9.49 19.70
C SER A 15 -11.27 -9.20 20.87
N SER A 16 -10.20 -8.43 20.64
CA SER A 16 -9.26 -8.01 21.70
C SER A 16 -9.68 -6.71 22.40
N VAL A 17 -10.68 -6.00 21.87
CA VAL A 17 -11.34 -4.89 22.56
C VAL A 17 -12.34 -5.48 23.55
N HIS A 18 -11.82 -6.08 24.61
CA HIS A 18 -12.65 -6.31 25.78
C HIS A 18 -13.17 -4.94 26.23
N PRO A 19 -14.49 -4.75 26.48
CA PRO A 19 -14.90 -3.61 27.27
C PRO A 19 -14.07 -3.69 28.54
N VAL A 20 -13.35 -2.62 28.86
CA VAL A 20 -12.75 -2.45 30.18
C VAL A 20 -13.88 -2.74 31.15
N GLN A 21 -13.85 -3.92 31.79
CA GLN A 21 -14.74 -4.18 32.90
C GLN A 21 -14.41 -3.08 33.89
N SER A 22 -15.33 -2.14 34.07
CA SER A 22 -15.22 -1.17 35.16
C SER A 22 -15.08 -2.02 36.41
N GLY A 23 -13.88 -2.07 36.98
CA GLY A 23 -13.65 -2.69 38.28
C GLY A 23 -14.73 -2.16 39.21
N GLY A 24 -15.46 -3.08 39.87
CA GLY A 24 -16.66 -2.79 40.64
C GLY A 24 -16.46 -1.51 41.44
N GLY A 25 -17.23 -0.47 41.07
CA GLY A 25 -17.06 0.87 41.59
C GLY A 25 -17.13 0.85 43.11
N THR A 26 -16.03 1.18 43.76
CA THR A 26 -16.07 1.58 45.16
C THR A 26 -17.00 2.80 45.24
N PRO A 27 -18.02 2.81 46.11
CA PRO A 27 -18.87 3.99 46.26
C PRO A 27 -18.00 5.15 46.74
N TYR A 28 -17.77 6.13 45.87
CA TYR A 28 -17.11 7.37 46.24
C TYR A 28 -18.20 8.38 46.58
N ASN A 29 -18.15 8.90 47.80
CA ASN A 29 -19.05 9.96 48.23
C ASN A 29 -18.42 11.30 47.85
N VAL A 30 -19.07 12.07 46.99
CA VAL A 30 -18.58 13.40 46.59
C VAL A 30 -18.95 14.38 47.69
N GLN A 31 -17.95 14.91 48.39
CA GLN A 31 -18.14 15.97 49.38
C GLN A 31 -17.68 17.30 48.75
N PRO A 32 -18.47 18.39 48.86
CA PRO A 32 -18.04 19.69 48.36
C PRO A 32 -16.77 20.13 49.10
N ALA A 33 -15.82 20.71 48.36
CA ALA A 33 -14.57 21.18 48.94
C ALA A 33 -14.84 22.24 50.02
N SER A 34 -14.44 21.96 51.25
CA SER A 34 -14.43 22.96 52.33
C SER A 34 -13.20 23.86 52.18
N ASP A 35 -13.26 25.09 52.69
CA ASP A 35 -12.13 26.04 52.63
C ASP A 35 -10.86 25.49 53.31
N GLU A 36 -11.02 24.57 54.27
CA GLU A 36 -9.94 23.83 54.94
C GLU A 36 -9.28 22.79 54.01
N MET A 37 -10.03 22.21 53.08
CA MET A 37 -9.55 21.21 52.11
C MET A 37 -8.67 21.86 51.03
N THR A 38 -8.96 23.11 50.68
CA THR A 38 -8.21 23.92 49.71
C THR A 38 -6.83 24.34 50.25
N ALA A 39 -6.72 24.54 51.57
CA ALA A 39 -5.45 24.85 52.24
C ALA A 39 -4.53 23.61 52.37
N ASN A 40 -5.12 22.42 52.43
CA ASN A 40 -4.43 21.15 52.70
C ASN A 40 -4.43 20.21 51.49
N LEU A 41 -4.30 20.74 50.26
CA LEU A 41 -4.18 19.96 49.00
C LEU A 41 -2.88 19.14 48.95
N THR A 42 -2.72 18.23 49.90
CA THR A 42 -1.72 17.17 49.86
C THR A 42 -2.44 15.97 49.28
N TYR A 43 -2.13 15.65 48.03
CA TYR A 43 -2.66 14.48 47.36
C TYR A 43 -2.33 13.21 48.19
N THR A 44 -3.32 12.65 48.90
CA THR A 44 -3.23 11.40 49.66
C THR A 44 -3.70 10.19 48.85
N GLY A 45 -3.66 10.27 47.53
CA GLY A 45 -3.89 9.12 46.65
C GLY A 45 -2.65 8.23 46.57
N PRO A 46 -2.77 6.99 46.04
CA PRO A 46 -1.59 6.19 45.73
C PRO A 46 -0.66 7.01 44.84
N PRO A 47 0.67 6.97 45.08
CA PRO A 47 1.61 7.82 44.37
C PRO A 47 1.38 7.73 42.87
N THR A 48 1.04 8.84 42.24
CA THR A 48 0.94 8.96 40.78
C THR A 48 2.36 8.93 40.23
N SER A 49 2.92 7.73 40.10
CA SER A 49 4.13 7.55 39.33
C SER A 49 3.82 7.98 37.90
N ASN A 50 4.38 9.12 37.49
CA ASN A 50 4.39 9.50 36.08
C ASN A 50 5.08 8.37 35.32
N ILE A 51 4.31 7.62 34.55
CA ILE A 51 4.82 6.54 33.71
C ILE A 51 5.40 7.17 32.44
N ASP A 52 6.71 7.06 32.28
CA ASP A 52 7.38 7.50 31.06
C ASP A 52 7.03 6.56 29.91
N PHE A 53 7.11 7.08 28.68
CA PHE A 53 6.86 6.31 27.46
C PHE A 53 7.63 4.98 27.42
N TRP A 54 8.87 4.97 27.90
CA TRP A 54 9.74 3.78 27.92
C TRP A 54 9.32 2.72 28.94
N GLN A 55 8.43 3.06 29.89
CA GLN A 55 7.88 2.14 30.88
C GLN A 55 6.62 1.44 30.38
N LEU A 56 6.13 1.80 29.19
CA LEU A 56 4.98 1.14 28.60
C LEU A 56 5.32 -0.33 28.29
N PRO A 57 4.37 -1.25 28.54
CA PRO A 57 4.50 -2.63 28.09
C PRO A 57 4.80 -2.72 26.59
N LEU A 58 5.73 -3.62 26.23
CA LEU A 58 6.22 -3.83 24.87
C LEU A 58 5.11 -3.97 23.81
N TRP A 59 3.99 -4.58 24.17
CA TRP A 59 2.87 -4.77 23.25
C TRP A 59 2.22 -3.44 22.82
N ILE A 60 2.16 -2.43 23.70
CA ILE A 60 1.65 -1.09 23.37
C ILE A 60 2.59 -0.38 22.39
N LEU A 61 3.91 -0.53 22.59
CA LEU A 61 4.92 0.04 21.70
C LEU A 61 4.83 -0.59 20.29
N VAL A 62 4.55 -1.89 20.20
CA VAL A 62 4.39 -2.57 18.89
C VAL A 62 3.12 -2.12 18.16
N LEU A 63 2.02 -1.87 18.88
CA LEU A 63 0.76 -1.38 18.26
C LEU A 63 0.94 -0.01 17.57
N GLN A 64 1.89 0.82 18.01
CA GLN A 64 2.16 2.13 17.40
C GLN A 64 2.81 2.03 16.01
N LEU A 65 3.38 0.86 15.66
CA LEU A 65 3.98 0.63 14.35
C LEU A 65 2.97 0.19 13.28
N GLN A 66 1.77 -0.26 13.69
CA GLN A 66 0.72 -0.74 12.80
C GLN A 66 0.28 0.26 11.69
N PRO A 67 0.03 1.56 11.97
CA PRO A 67 -0.39 2.50 10.93
C PRO A 67 0.68 2.72 9.85
N PHE A 68 1.95 2.47 10.14
CA PHE A 68 3.03 2.57 9.15
C PHE A 68 2.94 1.45 8.09
N PHE A 69 2.55 0.24 8.51
CA PHE A 69 2.37 -0.88 7.59
C PHE A 69 1.15 -0.69 6.69
N GLU A 70 0.03 -0.24 7.26
CA GLU A 70 -1.19 0.03 6.51
C GLU A 70 -0.97 1.12 5.46
N TYR A 71 -0.31 2.23 5.84
CA TYR A 71 -0.03 3.33 4.93
C TYR A 71 0.96 2.95 3.82
N SER A 72 1.99 2.15 4.14
CA SER A 72 3.04 1.80 3.18
C SER A 72 2.61 0.73 2.18
N ILE A 73 1.88 -0.31 2.63
CA ILE A 73 1.47 -1.43 1.77
C ILE A 73 0.30 -1.02 0.87
N LEU A 74 -0.72 -0.35 1.42
CA LEU A 74 -1.92 -0.01 0.64
C LEU A 74 -1.66 1.07 -0.42
N ARG A 75 -0.78 2.03 -0.15
CA ARG A 75 -0.49 3.11 -1.12
C ARG A 75 0.28 2.60 -2.34
N GLN A 76 1.28 1.74 -2.13
CA GLN A 76 2.12 1.24 -3.23
C GLN A 76 1.44 0.12 -4.01
N PHE A 77 0.86 -0.87 -3.34
CA PHE A 77 0.17 -1.96 -4.01
C PHE A 77 -1.19 -1.55 -4.57
N GLY A 78 -1.95 -0.74 -3.82
CA GLY A 78 -3.29 -0.30 -4.19
C GLY A 78 -3.30 0.51 -5.48
N THR A 79 -2.39 1.46 -5.66
CA THR A 79 -2.35 2.29 -6.89
C THR A 79 -1.96 1.50 -8.13
N LEU A 80 -0.95 0.63 -8.03
CA LEU A 80 -0.48 -0.20 -9.15
C LEU A 80 -1.50 -1.28 -9.55
N LEU A 81 -2.09 -1.98 -8.57
CA LEU A 81 -3.11 -2.99 -8.84
C LEU A 81 -4.42 -2.36 -9.31
N SER A 82 -4.86 -1.25 -8.71
CA SER A 82 -6.13 -0.61 -9.10
C SER A 82 -6.07 -0.11 -10.53
N TYR A 83 -4.96 0.53 -10.94
CA TYR A 83 -4.88 1.03 -12.31
C TYR A 83 -4.80 -0.11 -13.34
N LYS A 84 -4.07 -1.20 -13.08
CA LYS A 84 -4.06 -2.36 -14.00
C LYS A 84 -5.42 -3.06 -14.05
N TRP A 85 -6.13 -3.16 -12.92
CA TRP A 85 -7.39 -3.89 -12.83
C TRP A 85 -8.60 -3.11 -13.38
N LEU A 86 -8.59 -1.78 -13.27
CA LEU A 86 -9.68 -0.91 -13.75
C LEU A 86 -9.64 -0.64 -15.26
N ASN A 87 -8.50 -0.82 -15.93
CA ASN A 87 -8.31 -0.44 -17.34
C ASN A 87 -8.84 -1.45 -18.38
N GLY A 88 -9.77 -2.32 -17.99
CA GLY A 88 -10.45 -3.25 -18.90
C GLY A 88 -9.53 -4.33 -19.49
N ASP A 89 -10.09 -5.16 -20.38
CA ASP A 89 -9.34 -6.26 -21.00
C ASP A 89 -8.24 -5.71 -21.94
N PRO A 90 -6.95 -5.93 -21.62
CA PRO A 90 -5.85 -5.53 -22.49
C PRO A 90 -5.82 -6.31 -23.81
N LEU A 91 -6.68 -7.31 -24.02
CA LEU A 91 -6.80 -8.05 -25.28
C LEU A 91 -8.11 -7.83 -26.02
N GLY A 92 -9.02 -7.01 -25.50
CA GLY A 92 -10.31 -6.72 -26.16
C GLY A 92 -10.22 -5.95 -27.48
N ASN A 93 -9.03 -5.75 -28.04
CA ASN A 93 -8.80 -5.10 -29.32
C ASN A 93 -8.01 -6.04 -30.25
N ASP A 94 -8.59 -6.37 -31.41
CA ASP A 94 -8.02 -7.29 -32.40
C ASP A 94 -6.61 -6.88 -32.87
N ILE A 95 -6.32 -5.59 -32.96
CA ILE A 95 -5.00 -5.06 -33.34
C ILE A 95 -3.95 -5.45 -32.30
N ARG A 96 -4.32 -5.36 -31.02
CA ARG A 96 -3.45 -5.64 -29.88
C ARG A 96 -3.23 -7.15 -29.72
N LEU A 97 -4.28 -7.96 -29.93
CA LEU A 97 -4.17 -9.41 -30.01
C LEU A 97 -3.22 -9.82 -31.15
N ARG A 98 -3.40 -9.26 -32.35
CA ARG A 98 -2.56 -9.55 -33.53
C ARG A 98 -1.10 -9.15 -33.30
N LEU A 99 -0.84 -8.00 -32.67
CA LEU A 99 0.51 -7.58 -32.30
C LEU A 99 1.13 -8.54 -31.28
N LEU A 100 0.38 -8.92 -30.24
CA LEU A 100 0.85 -9.84 -29.21
C LEU A 100 1.19 -11.21 -29.81
N GLU A 101 0.31 -11.77 -30.65
CA GLU A 101 0.56 -13.04 -31.32
C GLU A 101 1.80 -12.99 -32.22
N TYR A 102 1.97 -11.89 -32.97
CA TYR A 102 3.13 -11.71 -33.82
C TYR A 102 4.43 -11.66 -33.01
N VAL A 103 4.46 -10.90 -31.91
CA VAL A 103 5.62 -10.81 -31.01
C VAL A 103 5.88 -12.15 -30.32
N LYS A 104 4.82 -12.86 -29.89
CA LYS A 104 4.94 -14.19 -29.29
C LYS A 104 5.54 -15.23 -30.24
N LYS A 105 5.20 -15.15 -31.53
CA LYS A 105 5.80 -16.00 -32.59
C LYS A 105 7.21 -15.58 -32.98
N ASN A 106 7.62 -14.34 -32.71
CA ASN A 106 8.91 -13.77 -33.11
C ASN A 106 9.56 -13.01 -31.94
N PRO A 107 10.07 -13.70 -30.90
CA PRO A 107 10.71 -13.03 -29.78
C PRO A 107 11.95 -12.24 -30.21
N GLY A 108 12.20 -11.09 -29.58
CA GLY A 108 13.33 -10.21 -29.93
C GLY A 108 13.19 -9.46 -31.27
N VAL A 109 12.01 -9.49 -31.89
CA VAL A 109 11.75 -8.79 -33.14
C VAL A 109 11.89 -7.27 -32.98
N ARG A 110 12.57 -6.64 -33.95
CA ARG A 110 12.69 -5.17 -34.00
C ARG A 110 11.34 -4.53 -34.35
N PHE A 111 11.06 -3.38 -33.76
CA PHE A 111 9.83 -2.61 -34.04
C PHE A 111 9.58 -2.37 -35.53
N SER A 112 10.62 -2.08 -36.32
CA SER A 112 10.51 -1.91 -37.77
C SER A 112 9.99 -3.16 -38.50
N ASN A 113 10.38 -4.35 -38.04
CA ASN A 113 9.91 -5.62 -38.60
C ASN A 113 8.46 -5.90 -38.22
N ILE A 114 8.05 -5.52 -37.00
CA ILE A 114 6.65 -5.59 -36.56
C ILE A 114 5.78 -4.78 -37.51
N ILE A 115 6.09 -3.49 -37.72
CA ILE A 115 5.30 -2.60 -38.60
C ILE A 115 5.20 -3.18 -40.01
N ARG A 116 6.32 -3.62 -40.58
CA ARG A 116 6.37 -4.14 -41.95
C ARG A 116 5.56 -5.43 -42.13
N LYS A 117 5.49 -6.29 -41.12
CA LYS A 117 4.85 -7.61 -41.22
C LYS A 117 3.39 -7.61 -40.77
N THR A 118 3.01 -6.74 -39.84
CA THR A 118 1.62 -6.65 -39.37
C THR A 118 0.79 -5.65 -40.19
N ALA A 119 1.43 -4.81 -41.01
CA ALA A 119 0.81 -3.74 -41.80
C ALA A 119 0.01 -2.73 -40.95
N ILE A 120 0.29 -2.66 -39.64
CA ILE A 120 -0.31 -1.69 -38.72
C ILE A 120 0.48 -0.38 -38.79
N ASN A 121 -0.21 0.75 -38.79
CA ASN A 121 0.43 2.07 -38.75
C ASN A 121 1.40 2.17 -37.56
N ARG A 122 2.58 2.75 -37.80
CA ARG A 122 3.60 3.02 -36.78
C ARG A 122 3.03 3.59 -35.49
N GLY A 123 2.19 4.63 -35.56
CA GLY A 123 1.64 5.30 -34.37
C GLY A 123 0.70 4.37 -33.57
N THR A 124 -0.21 3.72 -34.27
CA THR A 124 -1.15 2.73 -33.71
C THR A 124 -0.42 1.57 -33.05
N ALA A 125 0.60 1.01 -33.71
CA ALA A 125 1.41 -0.06 -33.14
C ALA A 125 2.23 0.41 -31.93
N LEU A 126 2.77 1.64 -31.94
CA LEU A 126 3.50 2.20 -30.81
C LEU A 126 2.61 2.31 -29.58
N TYR A 127 1.39 2.82 -29.74
CA TYR A 127 0.41 2.91 -28.67
C TYR A 127 0.06 1.51 -28.14
N HIS A 128 -0.35 0.58 -28.99
CA HIS A 128 -0.77 -0.74 -28.54
C HIS A 128 0.36 -1.57 -27.92
N LEU A 129 1.59 -1.48 -28.43
CA LEU A 129 2.75 -2.11 -27.80
C LEU A 129 3.07 -1.45 -26.46
N GLY A 130 2.92 -0.13 -26.33
CA GLY A 130 3.06 0.56 -25.04
C GLY A 130 2.02 0.08 -24.01
N VAL A 131 0.78 -0.17 -24.45
CA VAL A 131 -0.25 -0.77 -23.58
C VAL A 131 0.12 -2.22 -23.22
N LEU A 132 0.55 -3.05 -24.18
CA LEU A 132 0.98 -4.42 -23.87
C LEU A 132 2.18 -4.45 -22.90
N GLU A 133 3.11 -3.50 -23.02
CA GLU A 133 4.24 -3.30 -22.12
C GLU A 133 3.76 -2.87 -20.72
N TYR A 134 2.79 -1.94 -20.65
CA TYR A 134 2.17 -1.49 -19.40
C TYR A 134 1.49 -2.64 -18.62
N PHE A 135 0.88 -3.59 -19.32
CA PHE A 135 0.26 -4.77 -18.73
C PHE A 135 1.25 -5.92 -18.44
N ASP A 136 2.56 -5.70 -18.60
CA ASP A 136 3.64 -6.70 -18.45
C ASP A 136 3.49 -7.92 -19.39
N MET A 137 2.80 -7.76 -20.53
CA MET A 137 2.65 -8.82 -21.53
C MET A 137 3.85 -8.93 -22.46
N ILE A 138 4.56 -7.82 -22.66
CA ILE A 138 5.80 -7.75 -23.44
C ILE A 138 6.81 -6.85 -22.73
N THR A 139 8.09 -7.02 -23.05
CA THR A 139 9.17 -6.17 -22.54
C THR A 139 9.99 -5.65 -23.71
N ARG A 140 10.30 -4.35 -23.70
CA ARG A 140 11.17 -3.73 -24.70
C ARG A 140 12.62 -3.75 -24.25
N PHE A 141 13.49 -4.28 -25.09
CA PHE A 141 14.93 -4.13 -24.91
C PHE A 141 15.46 -2.95 -25.73
N LYS A 142 16.18 -2.03 -25.08
CA LYS A 142 16.97 -1.01 -25.77
C LYS A 142 18.34 -1.62 -26.06
N SER A 143 18.71 -1.75 -27.33
CA SER A 143 20.09 -2.15 -27.64
C SER A 143 21.02 -1.03 -27.21
N PHE A 144 21.95 -1.33 -26.30
CA PHE A 144 23.04 -0.43 -25.97
C PHE A 144 23.99 -0.38 -27.18
N THR A 145 23.75 0.56 -28.07
CA THR A 145 24.69 0.82 -29.17
C THR A 145 25.82 1.65 -28.58
N GLY A 146 26.90 0.98 -28.15
CA GLY A 146 28.13 1.63 -27.71
C GLY A 146 28.82 2.32 -28.88
N ALA A 147 28.38 3.55 -29.20
CA ALA A 147 29.13 4.47 -30.05
C ALA A 147 28.65 5.91 -29.84
N SER A 148 29.55 6.72 -29.28
CA SER A 148 29.71 8.16 -29.51
C SER A 148 28.57 9.11 -29.15
N THR A 149 28.69 9.73 -27.97
CA THR A 149 28.76 11.21 -27.91
C THR A 149 29.80 11.59 -26.85
N ALA A 150 31.00 11.92 -27.32
CA ALA A 150 31.86 12.86 -26.61
C ALA A 150 31.06 14.16 -26.39
N PRO A 151 31.21 14.84 -25.24
CA PRO A 151 30.51 16.07 -24.98
C PRO A 151 31.04 17.14 -25.94
N TYR A 152 30.16 17.67 -26.79
CA TYR A 152 30.37 19.02 -27.29
C TYR A 152 30.05 19.96 -26.13
N TYR A 153 31.03 20.81 -25.80
CA TYR A 153 30.97 21.87 -24.79
C TYR A 153 29.73 22.76 -24.94
#